data_AF-A0A3Q3JES2-F1
#
_entry.id   AF-A0A3Q3JES2-F1
#
_cell.length_a   1.000
_cell.length_b   1.000
_cell.length_c   1.000
_cell.angle_alpha   90.00
_cell.angle_beta   90.00
_cell.angle_gamma   90.00
#
_symmetry.space_group_name_H-M   'P 1'
#
loop_
_entity.id
_entity.type
_entity.pdbx_description
1 polymer ?
#
loop_
_entity_poly.entity_id
_entity_poly.type
_entity_poly.pdbx_seq_one_letter_code
_entity_poly.pdbx_strand_id
1 'polypeptide(L)'
;PNGIAYDSIRFHITTNDISYYNSLSLPLYHKAYIQVCRGLMIAAVCLGFFGAILVLVGMKCTKIGGSKITKACLTILSGIHFILSGLCCMTACSIYAHKITTDFFDPIFVAQKFELGAALFIGWAGSVLCIPGGLIFCLSLPEGFNIKAKYSYSRAA
;
A
#
# COMPACT_ATOMS: atom_id res chain seq x y z
N PRO A 1 35.42 -9.82 11.83
CA PRO A 1 35.45 -11.29 11.87
C PRO A 1 34.58 -11.81 13.02
N ASN A 2 33.40 -12.32 12.65
CA ASN A 2 32.71 -13.47 13.25
C ASN A 2 32.34 -13.35 14.74
N GLY A 3 31.09 -13.31 15.18
CA GLY A 3 29.86 -13.83 14.60
C GLY A 3 29.09 -14.54 15.72
N ILE A 4 27.77 -14.64 15.51
CA ILE A 4 26.85 -15.61 16.10
C ILE A 4 26.34 -15.33 17.52
N ALA A 5 25.11 -14.81 17.62
CA ALA A 5 24.01 -15.45 18.37
C ALA A 5 22.71 -14.63 18.20
N TYR A 6 22.10 -14.77 17.03
CA TYR A 6 20.64 -14.67 16.92
C TYR A 6 20.08 -15.97 17.51
N ASP A 7 19.48 -15.93 18.70
CA ASP A 7 18.55 -16.98 19.14
C ASP A 7 17.43 -16.40 20.05
N SER A 8 16.38 -15.94 19.38
CA SER A 8 14.99 -16.32 19.61
C SER A 8 14.58 -17.00 20.95
N ILE A 9 13.56 -16.40 21.59
CA ILE A 9 12.43 -17.04 22.33
C ILE A 9 12.60 -17.27 23.85
N ARG A 10 11.96 -16.41 24.66
CA ARG A 10 10.94 -16.87 25.64
C ARG A 10 9.98 -15.75 26.04
N PHE A 11 8.73 -15.90 25.59
CA PHE A 11 7.54 -15.23 26.11
C PHE A 11 7.45 -15.43 27.64
N HIS A 12 7.50 -14.35 28.42
CA HIS A 12 7.03 -14.31 29.79
C HIS A 12 6.00 -13.20 29.89
N ILE A 13 4.73 -13.58 29.73
CA ILE A 13 3.57 -12.76 30.06
C ILE A 13 3.23 -13.10 31.51
N THR A 14 3.48 -12.19 32.46
CA THR A 14 3.12 -12.37 33.87
C THR A 14 2.65 -11.03 34.44
N THR A 15 1.37 -10.74 34.21
CA THR A 15 0.35 -10.10 35.08
C THR A 15 0.65 -8.86 35.95
N ASN A 16 1.89 -8.39 36.10
CA ASN A 16 2.30 -7.05 36.57
C ASN A 16 2.45 -6.04 35.41
N ASP A 17 2.21 -6.56 34.22
CA ASP A 17 2.50 -6.05 32.90
C ASP A 17 1.44 -5.05 32.39
N ILE A 18 0.17 -5.19 32.77
CA ILE A 18 -0.95 -4.45 32.15
C ILE A 18 -0.95 -2.95 32.51
N SER A 19 -0.54 -2.58 33.72
CA SER A 19 -0.46 -1.18 34.14
C SER A 19 0.79 -0.46 33.63
N TYR A 20 1.88 -1.19 33.34
CA TYR A 20 3.09 -0.65 32.70
C TYR A 20 2.96 -0.62 31.17
N TYR A 21 2.20 -1.54 30.57
CA TYR A 21 1.87 -1.49 29.15
C TYR A 21 0.99 -0.29 28.82
N ASN A 22 0.12 0.21 29.71
CA ASN A 22 -0.71 1.38 29.39
C ASN A 22 0.07 2.72 29.34
N SER A 23 1.21 2.80 30.04
CA SER A 23 2.09 3.98 30.09
C SER A 23 3.29 3.89 29.12
N LEU A 24 3.78 2.68 28.81
CA LEU A 24 4.83 2.40 27.82
C LEU A 24 4.29 2.08 26.40
N SER A 25 3.00 1.78 26.25
CA SER A 25 2.37 1.63 24.92
C SER A 25 2.36 2.94 24.14
N LEU A 26 2.33 4.10 24.81
CA LEU A 26 2.41 5.43 24.20
C LEU A 26 3.73 5.66 23.39
N PRO A 27 4.91 5.24 23.84
CA PRO A 27 6.11 5.28 22.98
C PRO A 27 6.22 4.10 21.98
N LEU A 28 5.68 2.92 22.30
CA LEU A 28 5.76 1.76 21.39
C LEU A 28 4.80 1.88 20.19
N TYR A 29 3.59 2.42 20.38
CA TYR A 29 2.68 2.71 19.26
C TYR A 29 3.27 3.78 18.33
N HIS A 30 4.00 4.77 18.90
CA HIS A 30 4.70 5.78 18.14
C HIS A 30 5.78 5.13 17.25
N LYS A 31 6.57 4.20 17.78
CA LYS A 31 7.59 3.50 16.98
C LYS A 31 6.98 2.54 15.94
N ALA A 32 5.90 1.85 16.30
CA ALA A 32 5.19 0.93 15.41
C ALA A 32 4.52 1.64 14.24
N TYR A 33 3.85 2.79 14.44
CA TYR A 33 3.18 3.47 13.32
C TYR A 33 4.18 3.93 12.25
N ILE A 34 5.35 4.46 12.65
CA ILE A 34 6.37 4.92 11.68
C ILE A 34 6.82 3.73 10.83
N GLN A 35 7.03 2.58 11.48
CA GLN A 35 7.43 1.36 10.79
C GLN A 35 6.33 0.84 9.85
N VAL A 36 5.07 0.86 10.28
CA VAL A 36 3.93 0.51 9.42
C VAL A 36 3.81 1.47 8.24
N CYS A 37 3.87 2.79 8.46
CA CYS A 37 3.83 3.80 7.39
C CYS A 37 4.94 3.60 6.36
N ARG A 38 6.17 3.29 6.81
CA ARG A 38 7.29 2.98 5.92
C ARG A 38 7.04 1.70 5.12
N GLY A 39 6.52 0.66 5.76
CA GLY A 39 6.14 -0.59 5.10
C GLY A 39 5.05 -0.37 4.05
N LEU A 40 4.01 0.38 4.41
CA LEU A 40 2.89 0.74 3.52
C LEU A 40 3.41 1.52 2.30
N MET A 41 4.27 2.50 2.50
CA MET A 41 4.82 3.32 1.41
C MET A 41 5.68 2.50 0.45
N ILE A 42 6.54 1.62 0.97
CA ILE A 42 7.34 0.70 0.15
C ILE A 42 6.43 -0.26 -0.63
N ALA A 43 5.45 -0.85 0.04
CA ALA A 43 4.48 -1.75 -0.59
C ALA A 43 3.69 -1.05 -1.71
N ALA A 44 3.25 0.19 -1.47
CA ALA A 44 2.57 1.00 -2.49
C ALA A 44 3.46 1.20 -3.73
N VAL A 45 4.73 1.61 -3.55
CA VAL A 45 5.67 1.79 -4.67
C VAL A 45 5.89 0.48 -5.43
N CYS A 46 6.10 -0.64 -4.73
CA CYS A 46 6.27 -1.94 -5.36
C CYS A 46 5.02 -2.34 -6.17
N LEU A 47 3.83 -2.22 -5.59
CA LEU A 47 2.56 -2.53 -6.26
C LEU A 47 2.34 -1.65 -7.50
N GLY A 48 2.63 -0.35 -7.39
CA GLY A 48 2.57 0.59 -8.52
C GLY A 48 3.56 0.25 -9.63
N PHE A 49 4.80 -0.12 -9.28
CA PHE A 49 5.82 -0.54 -10.24
C PHE A 49 5.42 -1.81 -10.99
N PHE A 50 4.97 -2.84 -10.28
CA PHE A 50 4.45 -4.05 -10.92
C PHE A 50 3.21 -3.77 -11.77
N GLY A 51 2.30 -2.91 -11.30
CA GLY A 51 1.15 -2.43 -12.08
C GLY A 51 1.57 -1.75 -13.38
N ALA A 52 2.58 -0.87 -13.34
CA ALA A 52 3.11 -0.20 -14.52
C ALA A 52 3.70 -1.19 -15.55
N ILE A 53 4.43 -2.22 -15.10
CA ILE A 53 4.94 -3.25 -16.01
C ILE A 53 3.79 -4.05 -16.63
N LEU A 54 2.80 -4.44 -15.84
CA LEU A 54 1.65 -5.21 -16.30
C LEU A 54 0.83 -4.45 -17.36
N VAL A 55 0.62 -3.13 -17.17
CA VAL A 55 -0.11 -2.33 -18.16
C VAL A 55 0.68 -2.20 -19.47
N LEU A 56 2.00 -1.99 -19.40
CA LEU A 56 2.85 -1.93 -20.59
C LEU A 56 2.79 -3.22 -21.41
N VAL A 57 2.80 -4.39 -20.77
CA VAL A 57 2.67 -5.70 -21.45
C VAL A 57 1.24 -5.96 -21.94
N GLY A 58 0.23 -5.45 -21.23
CA GLY A 58 -1.20 -5.60 -21.56
C GLY A 58 -1.70 -4.73 -22.71
N MET A 59 -1.01 -3.63 -23.02
CA MET A 59 -1.40 -2.74 -24.13
C MET A 59 -1.20 -3.38 -25.51
N LYS A 60 -2.09 -3.02 -26.45
CA LYS A 60 -2.10 -3.55 -27.84
C LYS A 60 -0.84 -3.18 -28.63
N CYS A 61 -0.17 -2.08 -28.27
CA CYS A 61 1.04 -1.59 -28.94
C CYS A 61 2.30 -2.39 -28.59
N THR A 62 2.26 -3.23 -27.54
CA THR A 62 3.41 -4.03 -27.13
C THR A 62 3.45 -5.35 -27.88
N LYS A 63 4.40 -5.47 -28.82
CA LYS A 63 4.64 -6.62 -29.71
C LYS A 63 5.28 -7.82 -28.98
N ILE A 64 4.78 -8.12 -27.80
CA ILE A 64 5.02 -9.38 -27.10
C ILE A 64 3.88 -10.32 -27.55
N GLY A 65 4.23 -11.35 -28.33
CA GLY A 65 3.28 -12.35 -28.82
C GLY A 65 2.45 -12.91 -27.67
N GLY A 66 1.13 -12.93 -27.84
CA GLY A 66 0.18 -13.37 -26.80
C GLY A 66 -1.27 -13.18 -27.23
N SER A 67 -2.17 -14.02 -26.73
CA SER A 67 -3.60 -13.94 -27.02
C SER A 67 -4.20 -12.62 -26.52
N LYS A 68 -5.19 -12.08 -27.26
CA LYS A 68 -5.95 -10.88 -26.88
C LYS A 68 -6.55 -11.00 -25.47
N ILE A 69 -6.91 -12.22 -25.06
CA ILE A 69 -7.46 -12.54 -23.74
C ILE A 69 -6.39 -12.36 -22.64
N THR A 70 -5.16 -12.84 -22.88
CA THR A 70 -4.05 -12.70 -21.93
C THR A 70 -3.70 -11.23 -21.73
N LYS A 71 -3.61 -10.45 -22.82
CA LYS A 71 -3.35 -9.02 -22.77
C LYS A 71 -4.43 -8.27 -21.98
N ALA A 72 -5.71 -8.59 -22.21
CA ALA A 72 -6.83 -8.03 -21.44
C ALA A 72 -6.74 -8.38 -19.94
N CYS A 73 -6.41 -9.62 -19.60
CA CYS A 73 -6.22 -10.03 -18.21
C CYS A 73 -5.07 -9.29 -17.52
N LEU A 74 -3.96 -9.05 -18.22
CA LEU A 74 -2.82 -8.28 -17.70
C LEU A 74 -3.20 -6.82 -17.45
N THR A 75 -3.97 -6.20 -18.36
CA THR A 75 -4.49 -4.83 -18.17
C THR A 75 -5.40 -4.73 -16.95
N ILE A 76 -6.29 -5.69 -16.73
CA ILE A 76 -7.17 -5.70 -15.55
C ILE A 76 -6.37 -5.93 -14.26
N LEU A 77 -5.44 -6.89 -14.29
CA LEU A 77 -4.55 -7.16 -13.15
C LEU A 77 -3.74 -5.91 -12.79
N SER A 78 -3.28 -5.16 -13.80
CA SER A 78 -2.59 -3.88 -13.60
C SER A 78 -3.48 -2.82 -12.95
N GLY A 79 -4.75 -2.74 -13.33
CA GLY A 79 -5.73 -1.83 -12.73
C GLY A 79 -5.97 -2.12 -11.25
N ILE A 80 -6.10 -3.40 -10.89
CA ILE A 80 -6.24 -3.82 -9.48
C ILE A 80 -5.00 -3.42 -8.66
N HIS A 81 -3.79 -3.63 -9.20
CA HIS A 81 -2.54 -3.22 -8.54
C HIS A 81 -2.46 -1.70 -8.35
N PHE A 82 -2.88 -0.91 -9.34
CA PHE A 82 -2.92 0.55 -9.24
C PHE A 82 -3.92 1.04 -8.18
N ILE A 83 -5.10 0.42 -8.09
CA ILE A 83 -6.10 0.73 -7.06
C ILE A 83 -5.53 0.40 -5.67
N LEU A 84 -4.95 -0.79 -5.49
CA LEU A 84 -4.37 -1.21 -4.20
C LEU A 84 -3.21 -0.30 -3.79
N SER A 85 -2.34 0.06 -4.72
CA SER A 85 -1.26 1.03 -4.52
C SER A 85 -1.80 2.40 -4.08
N GLY A 86 -2.83 2.91 -4.75
CA GLY A 86 -3.46 4.19 -4.42
C GLY A 86 -4.10 4.20 -3.03
N LEU A 87 -4.83 3.14 -2.65
CA LEU A 87 -5.41 2.99 -1.31
C LEU A 87 -4.33 2.92 -0.23
N CYS A 88 -3.28 2.14 -0.49
CA CYS A 88 -2.12 1.97 0.40
C CYS A 88 -1.43 3.33 0.66
N CYS A 89 -1.19 4.11 -0.40
CA CYS A 89 -0.60 5.44 -0.29
C CYS A 89 -1.54 6.44 0.43
N MET A 90 -2.84 6.40 0.14
CA MET A 90 -3.84 7.23 0.81
C MET A 90 -3.88 6.97 2.32
N THR A 91 -3.90 5.69 2.73
CA THR A 91 -3.88 5.31 4.15
C THR A 91 -2.59 5.77 4.83
N ALA A 92 -1.42 5.60 4.20
CA ALA A 92 -0.14 6.05 4.74
C ALA A 92 -0.14 7.57 4.98
N CYS A 93 -0.60 8.34 3.99
CA CYS A 93 -0.68 9.80 4.08
C CYS A 93 -1.70 10.26 5.12
N SER A 94 -2.86 9.60 5.22
CA SER A 94 -3.88 9.95 6.21
C SER A 94 -3.43 9.69 7.64
N ILE A 95 -2.73 8.57 7.89
CA ILE A 95 -2.13 8.30 9.21
C ILE A 95 -1.09 9.39 9.54
N TYR A 96 -0.23 9.73 8.58
CA TYR A 96 0.79 10.76 8.77
C TYR A 96 0.19 12.16 9.00
N ALA A 97 -0.85 12.54 8.25
CA ALA A 97 -1.58 13.78 8.42
C ALA A 97 -2.25 13.87 9.80
N HIS A 98 -2.93 12.81 10.22
CA HIS A 98 -3.59 12.76 11.53
C HIS A 98 -2.58 12.99 12.66
N LYS A 99 -1.39 12.39 12.55
CA LYS A 99 -0.31 12.56 13.52
C LYS A 99 0.23 13.98 13.60
N ILE A 100 0.49 14.58 12.43
CA ILE A 100 0.92 15.97 12.37
C ILE A 100 -0.12 16.86 13.05
N THR A 101 -1.40 16.69 12.72
CA THR A 101 -2.49 17.46 13.34
C THR A 101 -2.53 17.28 14.85
N THR A 102 -2.41 16.06 15.39
CA THR A 102 -2.40 15.86 16.86
C THR A 102 -1.21 16.54 17.52
N ASP A 103 -0.03 16.47 16.92
CA ASP A 103 1.19 17.08 17.47
C ASP A 103 1.16 18.61 17.40
N PHE A 104 0.42 19.19 16.44
CA PHE A 104 0.24 20.65 16.29
C PHE A 104 -0.66 21.29 17.35
N PHE A 105 -1.63 20.56 17.89
CA PHE A 105 -2.56 21.07 18.90
C PHE A 105 -2.07 20.85 20.34
N ASP A 106 -0.89 20.25 20.53
CA ASP A 106 -0.32 19.97 21.85
C ASP A 106 0.33 21.23 22.46
N PRO A 107 -0.18 21.76 23.60
CA PRO A 107 0.26 23.05 24.16
C PRO A 107 1.67 23.03 24.76
N ILE A 108 2.32 21.87 24.83
CA ILE A 108 3.67 21.66 25.40
C ILE A 108 4.75 21.69 24.30
N PHE A 109 4.37 21.60 23.01
CA PHE A 109 5.32 21.52 21.89
C PHE A 109 5.70 22.92 21.38
N VAL A 110 6.63 23.57 22.07
CA VAL A 110 7.22 24.85 21.64
C VAL A 110 8.00 24.66 20.33
N ALA A 111 7.43 25.20 19.26
CA ALA A 111 8.09 25.68 18.05
C ALA A 111 9.05 24.72 17.34
N GLN A 112 8.51 23.66 16.73
CA GLN A 112 9.06 23.20 15.45
C GLN A 112 7.91 23.21 14.44
N LYS A 113 7.87 24.25 13.59
CA LYS A 113 6.96 24.33 12.44
C LYS A 113 7.21 23.11 11.55
N PHE A 114 6.48 22.01 11.78
CA PHE A 114 6.35 20.95 10.80
C PHE A 114 5.43 21.46 9.71
N GLU A 115 5.93 22.32 8.81
CA GLU A 115 5.15 22.70 7.63
C GLU A 115 4.65 21.40 6.98
N LEU A 116 3.32 21.29 6.85
CA LEU A 116 2.63 20.14 6.32
C LEU A 116 3.20 19.91 4.91
N GLY A 117 4.23 19.06 4.83
CA GLY A 117 5.19 19.15 3.75
C GLY A 117 4.50 18.92 2.41
N ALA A 118 4.90 19.66 1.39
CA ALA A 118 4.35 19.53 0.03
C ALA A 118 4.25 18.05 -0.43
N ALA A 119 5.14 17.19 0.06
CA ALA A 119 5.11 15.74 -0.12
C ALA A 119 3.77 15.07 0.23
N LEU A 120 3.05 15.51 1.27
CA LEU A 120 1.76 14.92 1.65
C LEU A 120 0.67 15.25 0.63
N PHE A 121 0.63 16.49 0.15
CA PHE A 121 -0.28 16.91 -0.91
C PHE A 121 0.01 16.16 -2.21
N ILE A 122 1.28 15.98 -2.56
CA ILE A 122 1.69 15.18 -3.72
C ILE A 122 1.27 13.71 -3.55
N GLY A 123 1.41 13.13 -2.35
CA GLY A 123 0.97 11.77 -2.05
C GLY A 123 -0.55 11.59 -2.18
N TRP A 124 -1.33 12.55 -1.68
CA TRP A 124 -2.79 12.59 -1.86
C TRP A 124 -3.18 12.72 -3.33
N ALA A 125 -2.61 13.71 -4.04
CA ALA A 125 -2.87 13.93 -5.46
C ALA A 125 -2.51 12.69 -6.30
N GLY A 126 -1.38 12.06 -6.02
CA GLY A 126 -0.95 10.82 -6.68
C GLY A 126 -1.90 9.66 -6.40
N SER A 127 -2.41 9.52 -5.18
CA SER A 127 -3.38 8.48 -4.80
C SER A 127 -4.72 8.70 -5.52
N VAL A 128 -5.20 9.96 -5.56
CA VAL A 128 -6.40 10.38 -6.29
C VAL A 128 -6.25 10.17 -7.79
N LEU A 129 -5.03 10.18 -8.35
CA LEU A 129 -4.81 9.86 -9.75
C LEU A 129 -4.73 8.34 -9.99
N CYS A 130 -4.08 7.59 -9.09
CA CYS A 130 -3.91 6.14 -9.23
C CYS A 130 -5.22 5.36 -9.14
N ILE A 131 -6.14 5.76 -8.27
CA ILE A 131 -7.43 5.07 -8.07
C ILE A 131 -8.31 5.10 -9.34
N PRO A 132 -8.66 6.27 -9.92
CA PRO A 132 -9.43 6.34 -11.16
C PRO A 132 -8.62 5.84 -12.34
N GLY A 133 -7.30 6.02 -12.39
CA GLY A 133 -6.45 5.43 -13.42
C GLY A 133 -6.55 3.90 -13.46
N GLY A 134 -6.46 3.26 -12.29
CA GLY A 134 -6.67 1.82 -12.16
C GLY A 134 -8.10 1.39 -12.48
N LEU A 135 -9.11 2.19 -12.10
CA LEU A 135 -10.50 1.93 -12.45
C LEU A 135 -10.73 1.99 -13.96
N ILE A 136 -10.15 2.97 -14.67
CA ILE A 136 -10.23 3.07 -16.13
C ILE A 136 -9.61 1.84 -16.79
N PHE A 137 -8.48 1.34 -16.28
CA PHE A 137 -7.89 0.09 -16.78
C PHE A 137 -8.74 -1.15 -16.49
N CYS A 138 -9.40 -1.21 -15.34
CA CYS A 138 -10.38 -2.26 -15.05
C CYS A 138 -11.62 -2.16 -15.97
N LEU A 139 -12.13 -0.94 -16.21
CA LEU A 139 -13.33 -0.69 -17.02
C LEU A 139 -13.07 -0.72 -18.53
N SER A 140 -11.81 -0.69 -18.98
CA SER A 140 -11.42 -0.87 -20.39
C SER A 140 -11.70 -2.28 -20.94
N LEU A 141 -12.50 -3.05 -20.21
CA LEU A 141 -13.09 -4.32 -20.57
C LEU A 141 -14.26 -4.12 -21.54
N PRO A 142 -14.20 -4.67 -22.76
CA PRO A 142 -15.39 -4.87 -23.57
C PRO A 142 -16.14 -6.09 -23.01
N GLU A 143 -17.00 -5.91 -21.99
CA GLU A 143 -18.03 -6.87 -21.50
C GLU A 143 -17.61 -8.33 -21.17
N GLY A 144 -16.35 -8.73 -21.35
CA GLY A 144 -15.95 -10.13 -21.55
C GLY A 144 -15.29 -10.84 -20.37
N PHE A 145 -15.14 -10.21 -19.19
CA PHE A 145 -14.50 -10.88 -18.04
C PHE A 145 -15.42 -11.83 -17.28
N ASN A 146 -16.74 -11.63 -17.38
CA ASN A 146 -17.73 -12.59 -16.86
C ASN A 146 -17.57 -13.97 -17.53
N ILE A 147 -17.02 -14.00 -18.74
CA ILE A 147 -16.78 -15.20 -19.53
C ILE A 147 -15.48 -15.89 -19.09
N LYS A 148 -14.37 -15.17 -18.85
CA LYS A 148 -13.08 -15.82 -18.49
C LYS A 148 -13.10 -16.50 -17.12
N ALA A 149 -13.81 -15.92 -16.13
CA ALA A 149 -14.04 -16.58 -14.84
C ALA A 149 -14.89 -17.86 -15.01
N LYS A 150 -15.92 -17.81 -15.85
CA LYS A 150 -16.79 -18.95 -16.15
C LYS A 150 -16.06 -20.06 -16.94
N TYR A 151 -15.16 -19.70 -17.85
CA TYR A 151 -14.37 -20.67 -18.65
C TYR A 151 -13.13 -21.21 -17.93
N SER A 152 -12.54 -20.46 -16.98
CA SER A 152 -11.43 -20.96 -16.15
C SER A 152 -11.91 -21.96 -15.10
N TYR A 153 -13.17 -21.83 -14.64
CA TYR A 153 -13.83 -22.80 -13.77
C TYR A 153 -14.25 -24.07 -14.55
N SER A 154 -14.82 -23.92 -15.75
CA SER A 154 -15.29 -25.05 -16.58
C SER A 154 -14.19 -25.88 -17.26
N ARG A 155 -12.92 -25.45 -17.24
CA ARG A 155 -11.78 -26.21 -17.82
C ARG A 155 -10.97 -26.96 -16.75
N ALA A 156 -11.27 -26.73 -15.48
CA ALA A 156 -10.61 -27.36 -14.34
C ALA A 156 -11.51 -28.42 -13.64
N ALA A 157 -12.71 -28.65 -14.16
CA ALA A 157 -13.67 -29.67 -13.72
C ALA A 157 -13.84 -30.74 -14.81
#